data_AF-L1ILW1-F1
#
_entry.id   AF-L1ILW1-F1
#
_cell.length_a   1.000
_cell.length_b   1.000
_cell.length_c   1.000
_cell.angle_alpha   90.00
_cell.angle_beta   90.00
_cell.angle_gamma   90.00
#
_symmetry.space_group_name_H-M   'P 1'
#
loop_
_entity.id
_entity.type
_entity.pdbx_description
1 polymer ?
#
loop_
_entity_poly.entity_id
_entity_poly.type
_entity_poly.pdbx_seq_one_letter_code
_entity_poly.pdbx_strand_id
1 'polypeptide(L)'
;MEANFPPHQSVRDTCRSSPSGCLTTRGRYVKSMVNFLETLTDPTMTHLLLRHAERLLAYIRPFPKIARKLLKLSLQVFGSVESNRVQAFFLVRRLAVEMPYPFIDGCYKGLYLTYVRHCKFTNLNVIEGQAFMAQCVVELFGLDKNIAYEHSFVYIRQMAIQLRSAITTSASKNAHKVISSWQYLNSLKLWGRMLSSYPGKDALGPLVYPLVQIALGVLTYLNAPKHLPLRLQVCQVLVRVQRHCEVYIPLSPHILDIFTKRDLHNTSVKAGSHPHDFQVGIKVSKTVLSTRLYQEAAFEETLKTLVLFYGSCCYSPSFPELVVPCIMQLRLFAKATQVSRFRRQVKDVIERFERNASFIARLRNSSSISPQEVLPINALQSAD
;
A
#
# COMPACT_ATOMS: atom_id res chain seq x y z
N MET A 1 -5.37 45.83 -18.86
CA MET A 1 -5.03 45.39 -20.23
C MET A 1 -5.30 43.90 -20.31
N GLU A 2 -6.53 43.56 -20.66
CA GLU A 2 -6.96 42.18 -20.90
C GLU A 2 -6.42 41.74 -22.26
N ALA A 3 -5.59 40.70 -22.27
CA ALA A 3 -5.15 40.07 -23.50
C ALA A 3 -6.20 39.02 -23.91
N ASN A 4 -7.03 39.39 -24.89
CA ASN A 4 -7.93 38.48 -25.60
C ASN A 4 -7.13 37.36 -26.28
N PHE A 5 -7.24 36.13 -25.78
CA PHE A 5 -6.86 34.94 -26.52
C PHE A 5 -8.04 34.50 -27.41
N PRO A 6 -7.84 34.19 -28.70
CA PRO A 6 -8.91 33.74 -29.57
C PRO A 6 -9.39 32.34 -29.17
N PRO A 7 -10.68 32.00 -29.40
CA PRO A 7 -11.20 30.69 -29.06
C PRO A 7 -10.61 29.63 -29.98
N HIS A 8 -10.52 28.40 -29.47
CA HIS A 8 -10.11 27.17 -30.17
C HIS A 8 -10.59 27.12 -31.62
N GLN A 9 -9.73 27.52 -32.57
CA GLN A 9 -9.91 27.21 -33.98
C GLN A 9 -9.36 25.81 -34.24
N SER A 10 -10.18 24.99 -34.91
CA SER A 10 -9.89 23.62 -35.27
C SER A 10 -8.55 23.50 -36.01
N VAL A 11 -7.70 22.61 -35.53
CA VAL A 11 -6.43 22.20 -36.18
C VAL A 11 -6.74 21.38 -37.44
N ARG A 12 -7.36 21.98 -38.46
CA ARG A 12 -7.67 21.28 -39.72
C ARG A 12 -6.99 21.84 -40.98
N ASP A 13 -6.48 23.07 -41.02
CA ASP A 13 -6.11 23.67 -42.31
C ASP A 13 -4.71 24.28 -42.44
N THR A 14 -3.63 23.61 -42.01
CA THR A 14 -2.24 24.09 -42.27
C THR A 14 -1.28 23.08 -42.91
N CYS A 15 -1.76 22.02 -43.56
CA CYS A 15 -0.87 21.13 -44.35
C CYS A 15 -1.44 20.86 -45.75
N ARG A 16 -1.41 21.87 -46.63
CA ARG A 16 -1.66 21.70 -48.08
C ARG A 16 -0.42 21.31 -48.89
N SER A 17 0.76 21.19 -48.27
CA SER A 17 1.98 20.68 -48.91
C SER A 17 2.33 19.28 -48.39
N SER A 18 2.10 18.27 -49.23
CA SER A 18 2.54 16.88 -49.12
C SER A 18 2.43 16.23 -47.71
N PRO A 19 1.33 15.54 -47.38
CA PRO A 19 1.11 14.93 -46.05
C PRO A 19 2.26 14.01 -45.58
N SER A 20 2.97 13.38 -46.51
CA SER A 20 4.15 12.52 -46.26
C SER A 20 5.39 13.30 -45.79
N GLY A 21 5.61 14.52 -46.29
CA GLY A 21 6.75 15.36 -45.90
C GLY A 21 6.61 15.92 -44.49
N CYS A 22 5.41 16.39 -44.14
CA CYS A 22 5.12 16.94 -42.81
C CYS A 22 5.21 15.88 -41.70
N LEU A 23 4.72 14.66 -41.95
CA LEU A 23 4.87 13.53 -41.02
C LEU A 23 6.35 13.20 -40.77
N THR A 24 7.17 13.26 -41.81
CA THR A 24 8.61 12.94 -41.73
C THR A 24 9.36 13.96 -40.88
N THR A 25 9.10 15.26 -41.06
CA THR A 25 9.74 16.32 -40.26
C THR A 25 9.30 16.29 -38.81
N ARG A 26 8.00 16.10 -38.54
CA ARG A 26 7.46 15.92 -37.18
C ARG A 26 8.10 14.71 -36.48
N GLY A 27 8.16 13.57 -37.17
CA GLY A 27 8.78 12.36 -36.64
C GLY A 27 10.27 12.54 -36.32
N ARG A 28 11.03 13.26 -37.16
CA ARG A 28 12.44 13.59 -36.89
C ARG A 28 12.60 14.45 -35.65
N TYR A 29 11.81 15.51 -35.50
CA TYR A 29 11.89 16.39 -34.33
C TYR A 29 11.61 15.63 -33.03
N VAL A 30 10.50 14.88 -32.97
CA VAL A 30 10.14 14.10 -31.77
C VAL A 30 11.22 13.05 -31.48
N LYS A 31 11.74 12.37 -32.51
CA LYS A 31 12.84 11.41 -32.34
C LYS A 31 14.10 12.06 -31.75
N SER A 32 14.50 13.22 -32.27
CA SER A 32 15.65 13.96 -31.77
C SER A 32 15.44 14.44 -30.33
N MET A 33 14.24 14.92 -29.99
CA MET A 33 13.89 15.31 -28.62
C MET A 33 13.98 14.12 -27.64
N VAL A 34 13.43 12.96 -28.00
CA VAL A 34 13.48 11.76 -27.16
C VAL A 34 14.91 11.22 -27.03
N ASN A 35 15.72 11.31 -28.10
CA ASN A 35 17.14 10.96 -28.03
C ASN A 35 17.93 11.94 -27.15
N PHE A 36 17.61 13.23 -27.22
CA PHE A 36 18.25 14.24 -26.38
C PHE A 36 17.93 14.01 -24.90
N LEU A 37 16.68 13.69 -24.57
CA LEU A 37 16.27 13.32 -23.21
C LEU A 37 17.05 12.11 -22.65
N GLU A 38 17.43 11.16 -23.50
CA GLU A 38 18.23 9.99 -23.09
C GLU A 38 19.67 10.35 -22.70
N THR A 39 20.21 11.42 -23.29
CA THR A 39 21.58 11.88 -23.03
C THR A 39 21.69 12.93 -21.92
N LEU A 40 20.55 13.46 -21.44
CA LEU A 40 20.55 14.51 -20.43
C LEU A 40 20.89 13.98 -19.04
N THR A 41 21.77 14.72 -18.37
CA THR A 41 22.15 14.49 -16.96
C THR A 41 21.64 15.60 -16.04
N ASP A 42 21.42 16.81 -16.55
CA ASP A 42 20.95 17.93 -15.75
C ASP A 42 19.46 17.76 -15.36
N PRO A 43 19.13 17.77 -14.05
CA PRO A 43 17.76 17.60 -13.59
C PRO A 43 16.83 18.73 -14.07
N THR A 44 17.30 19.97 -14.21
CA THR A 44 16.43 21.09 -14.60
C THR A 44 16.02 20.99 -16.07
N MET A 45 16.97 20.74 -16.97
CA MET A 45 16.67 20.48 -18.38
C MET A 45 15.84 19.21 -18.57
N THR A 46 16.07 18.17 -17.76
CA THR A 46 15.23 16.96 -17.78
C THR A 46 13.78 17.29 -17.45
N HIS A 47 13.53 18.10 -16.42
CA HIS A 47 12.19 18.55 -16.05
C HIS A 47 11.50 19.30 -17.20
N LEU A 48 12.21 20.28 -17.79
CA LEU A 48 11.71 21.09 -18.89
C LEU A 48 11.36 20.25 -20.13
N LEU A 49 12.23 19.30 -20.50
CA LEU A 49 11.96 18.41 -21.63
C LEU A 49 10.79 17.46 -21.37
N LEU A 50 10.63 16.93 -20.15
CA LEU A 50 9.48 16.09 -19.83
C LEU A 50 8.16 16.89 -19.94
N ARG A 51 8.15 18.14 -19.45
CA ARG A 51 7.01 19.05 -19.57
C ARG A 51 6.72 19.42 -21.02
N HIS A 52 7.76 19.62 -21.83
CA HIS A 52 7.62 19.89 -23.26
C HIS A 52 7.10 18.67 -24.02
N ALA A 53 7.63 17.48 -23.74
CA ALA A 53 7.19 16.22 -24.34
C ALA A 53 5.71 15.93 -24.03
N GLU A 54 5.26 16.26 -22.82
CA GLU A 54 3.86 16.15 -22.41
C GLU A 54 2.93 17.00 -23.29
N ARG A 55 3.34 18.24 -23.62
CA ARG A 55 2.55 19.14 -24.50
C ARG A 55 2.54 18.69 -25.96
N LEU A 56 3.53 17.89 -26.37
CA LEU A 56 3.70 17.44 -27.75
C LEU A 56 3.09 16.08 -28.04
N LEU A 57 2.39 15.44 -27.09
CA LEU A 57 1.88 14.08 -27.23
C LEU A 57 1.01 13.86 -28.48
N ALA A 58 0.21 14.84 -28.89
CA ALA A 58 -0.56 14.79 -30.15
C ALA A 58 0.34 14.53 -31.38
N TYR A 59 1.57 15.04 -31.38
CA TYR A 59 2.58 14.82 -32.43
C TYR A 59 3.35 13.50 -32.25
N ILE A 60 3.39 12.94 -31.04
CA ILE A 60 4.04 11.65 -30.74
C ILE A 60 3.11 10.48 -31.08
N ARG A 61 1.79 10.67 -30.93
CA ARG A 61 0.74 9.65 -31.12
C ARG A 61 0.88 8.81 -32.40
N PRO A 62 1.21 9.37 -33.58
CA PRO A 62 1.39 8.59 -34.81
C PRO A 62 2.62 7.65 -34.79
N PHE A 63 3.54 7.80 -33.83
CA PHE A 63 4.83 7.11 -33.80
C PHE A 63 4.97 6.19 -32.55
N PRO A 64 4.35 4.99 -32.53
CA PRO A 64 4.31 4.14 -31.34
C PRO A 64 5.69 3.63 -30.88
N LYS A 65 6.68 3.54 -31.77
CA LYS A 65 8.07 3.20 -31.39
C LYS A 65 8.71 4.32 -30.56
N ILE A 66 8.45 5.57 -30.93
CA ILE A 66 8.98 6.74 -30.23
C ILE A 66 8.26 6.91 -28.89
N ALA A 67 6.94 6.75 -28.87
CA ALA A 67 6.15 6.75 -27.63
C ALA A 67 6.64 5.70 -26.62
N ARG A 68 6.93 4.47 -27.06
CA ARG A 68 7.51 3.42 -26.20
C ARG A 68 8.88 3.80 -25.64
N LYS A 69 9.74 4.43 -26.45
CA LYS A 69 11.04 4.94 -25.98
C LYS A 69 10.84 6.04 -24.93
N LEU A 70 9.93 6.98 -25.18
CA LEU A 70 9.60 8.04 -24.23
C LEU A 70 9.05 7.49 -22.91
N LEU A 71 8.15 6.49 -22.96
CA LEU A 71 7.65 5.81 -21.77
C LEU A 71 8.81 5.20 -20.96
N LYS A 72 9.75 4.50 -21.63
CA LYS A 72 10.91 3.89 -20.96
C LYS A 72 11.77 4.93 -20.26
N LEU A 73 12.07 6.06 -20.92
CA LEU A 73 12.85 7.15 -20.33
C LEU A 73 12.11 7.80 -19.16
N SER A 74 10.80 8.04 -19.30
CA SER A 74 9.97 8.61 -18.23
C SER A 74 9.96 7.71 -16.99
N LEU A 75 9.85 6.38 -17.18
CA LEU A 75 9.92 5.42 -16.08
C LEU A 75 11.31 5.35 -15.44
N GLN A 76 12.39 5.55 -16.19
CA GLN A 76 13.74 5.66 -15.64
C GLN A 76 13.89 6.89 -14.75
N VAL A 77 13.40 8.06 -15.20
CA VAL A 77 13.41 9.30 -14.40
C VAL A 77 12.53 9.14 -13.15
N PHE A 78 11.35 8.55 -13.29
CA PHE A 78 10.44 8.27 -12.17
C PHE A 78 11.10 7.41 -11.06
N GLY A 79 11.94 6.44 -11.45
CA GLY A 79 12.65 5.58 -10.51
C GLY A 79 13.97 6.15 -9.96
N SER A 80 14.42 7.32 -10.42
CA SER A 80 15.75 7.86 -10.09
C SER A 80 15.68 9.10 -9.20
N VAL A 81 15.37 10.28 -9.77
CA VAL A 81 15.51 11.57 -9.08
C VAL A 81 14.16 12.04 -8.54
N GLU A 82 14.11 12.38 -7.25
CA GLU A 82 12.87 12.78 -6.58
C GLU A 82 12.24 14.04 -7.19
N SER A 83 13.04 15.05 -7.52
CA SER A 83 12.57 16.35 -8.05
C SER A 83 11.81 16.22 -9.37
N ASN A 84 12.18 15.24 -10.20
CA ASN A 84 11.57 15.02 -11.52
C ASN A 84 10.51 13.92 -11.53
N ARG A 85 10.32 13.24 -10.39
CA ARG A 85 9.42 12.09 -10.27
C ARG A 85 7.97 12.45 -10.59
N VAL A 86 7.50 13.61 -10.12
CA VAL A 86 6.14 14.09 -10.35
C VAL A 86 5.90 14.33 -11.84
N GLN A 87 6.79 15.08 -12.51
CA GLN A 87 6.64 15.41 -13.91
C GLN A 87 6.76 14.16 -14.81
N ALA A 88 7.65 13.24 -14.46
CA ALA A 88 7.76 11.94 -15.13
C ALA A 88 6.45 11.14 -15.00
N PHE A 89 5.81 11.14 -13.82
CA PHE A 89 4.52 10.49 -13.63
C PHE A 89 3.40 11.13 -14.45
N PHE A 90 3.31 12.47 -14.49
CA PHE A 90 2.30 13.15 -15.32
C PHE A 90 2.42 12.77 -16.79
N LEU A 91 3.65 12.71 -17.33
CA LEU A 91 3.88 12.26 -18.69
C LEU A 91 3.44 10.80 -18.90
N VAL A 92 3.75 9.89 -17.97
CA VAL A 92 3.29 8.48 -18.03
C VAL A 92 1.76 8.39 -17.99
N ARG A 93 1.10 9.12 -17.07
CA ARG A 93 -0.36 9.14 -16.96
C ARG A 93 -1.00 9.65 -18.24
N ARG A 94 -0.45 10.71 -18.83
CA ARG A 94 -0.98 11.30 -20.06
C ARG A 94 -0.74 10.40 -21.28
N LEU A 95 0.40 9.73 -21.35
CA LEU A 95 0.66 8.68 -22.34
C LEU A 95 -0.37 7.54 -22.25
N ALA A 96 -0.75 7.13 -21.03
CA ALA A 96 -1.76 6.09 -20.83
C ALA A 96 -3.15 6.50 -21.35
N VAL A 97 -3.49 7.79 -21.31
CA VAL A 97 -4.80 8.31 -21.75
C VAL A 97 -4.83 8.63 -23.25
N GLU A 98 -3.78 9.27 -23.79
CA GLU A 98 -3.80 9.78 -25.16
C GLU A 98 -3.37 8.75 -26.23
N MET A 99 -2.54 7.77 -25.85
CA MET A 99 -2.07 6.75 -26.79
C MET A 99 -3.16 5.69 -27.03
N PRO A 100 -3.29 5.18 -28.26
CA PRO A 100 -4.27 4.13 -28.56
C PRO A 100 -3.98 2.83 -27.79
N TYR A 101 -5.04 2.10 -27.45
CA TYR A 101 -4.94 0.73 -26.93
C TYR A 101 -4.06 -0.14 -27.86
N PRO A 102 -3.18 -1.02 -27.34
CA PRO A 102 -2.97 -1.43 -25.94
C PRO A 102 -1.79 -0.72 -25.23
N PHE A 103 -1.57 0.58 -25.48
CA PHE A 103 -0.39 1.26 -24.91
C PHE A 103 -0.43 1.35 -23.37
N ILE A 104 -1.62 1.45 -22.78
CA ILE A 104 -1.85 1.53 -21.34
C ILE A 104 -1.27 0.34 -20.57
N ASP A 105 -1.25 -0.86 -21.15
CA ASP A 105 -0.65 -2.06 -20.54
C ASP A 105 0.83 -1.86 -20.22
N GLY A 106 1.55 -1.24 -21.16
CA GLY A 106 2.96 -0.91 -20.99
C GLY A 106 3.17 0.11 -19.87
N CYS A 107 2.24 1.04 -19.70
CA CYS A 107 2.28 2.04 -18.64
C CYS A 107 2.06 1.39 -17.27
N TYR A 108 1.03 0.54 -17.13
CA TYR A 108 0.70 -0.15 -15.88
C TYR A 108 1.84 -1.07 -15.44
N LYS A 109 2.27 -1.97 -16.32
CA LYS A 109 3.39 -2.88 -16.10
C LYS A 109 4.67 -2.12 -15.78
N GLY A 110 4.99 -1.10 -16.58
CA GLY A 110 6.21 -0.32 -16.44
C GLY A 110 6.27 0.45 -15.13
N LEU A 111 5.16 1.04 -14.69
CA LEU A 111 5.09 1.80 -13.44
C LEU A 111 5.20 0.87 -12.22
N TYR A 112 4.45 -0.23 -12.19
CA TYR A 112 4.53 -1.23 -11.12
C TYR A 112 5.94 -1.83 -10.98
N LEU A 113 6.54 -2.28 -12.08
CA LEU A 113 7.89 -2.86 -12.03
C LEU A 113 8.97 -1.84 -11.63
N THR A 114 8.78 -0.56 -11.97
CA THR A 114 9.68 0.50 -11.50
C THR A 114 9.53 0.73 -10.00
N TYR A 115 8.30 0.75 -9.48
CA TYR A 115 8.03 0.83 -8.05
C TYR A 115 8.68 -0.33 -7.28
N VAL A 116 8.42 -1.57 -7.67
CA VAL A 116 8.99 -2.76 -6.98
C VAL A 116 10.51 -2.76 -7.00
N ARG A 117 11.15 -2.29 -8.08
CA ARG A 117 12.61 -2.14 -8.17
C ARG A 117 13.15 -1.10 -7.18
N HIS A 118 12.40 -0.03 -6.93
CA HIS A 118 12.76 1.01 -5.95
C HIS A 118 12.53 0.56 -4.49
N CYS A 119 11.65 -0.42 -4.26
CA CYS A 119 11.34 -0.98 -2.94
C CYS A 119 12.31 -2.06 -2.44
N LYS A 120 13.56 -2.12 -2.93
CA LYS A 120 14.58 -3.08 -2.46
C LYS A 120 14.96 -2.87 -1.00
N PHE A 121 15.04 -1.61 -0.58
CA PHE A 121 15.35 -1.19 0.79
C PHE A 121 14.44 -0.04 1.18
N THR A 122 14.02 0.02 2.44
CA THR A 122 13.22 1.12 2.98
C THR A 122 13.95 1.69 4.18
N ASN A 123 14.11 3.01 4.20
CA ASN A 123 14.73 3.79 5.27
C ASN A 123 13.97 5.12 5.40
N LEU A 124 14.29 5.92 6.42
CA LEU A 124 13.58 7.17 6.72
C LEU A 124 13.65 8.19 5.58
N ASN A 125 14.73 8.19 4.79
CA ASN A 125 14.90 9.15 3.69
C ASN A 125 14.10 8.76 2.44
N VAL A 126 13.86 7.47 2.22
CA VAL A 126 13.27 6.94 0.97
C VAL A 126 11.79 6.54 1.15
N ILE A 127 11.32 6.41 2.40
CA ILE A 127 9.96 5.94 2.71
C ILE A 127 8.86 6.84 2.11
N GLU A 128 9.04 8.16 2.17
CA GLU A 128 8.08 9.13 1.61
C GLU A 128 8.05 9.05 0.08
N GLY A 129 9.23 8.97 -0.56
CA GLY A 129 9.35 8.76 -2.00
C GLY A 129 8.68 7.45 -2.46
N GLN A 130 8.86 6.37 -1.71
CA GLN A 130 8.16 5.10 -1.98
C GLN A 130 6.64 5.20 -1.79
N ALA A 131 6.19 5.91 -0.76
CA ALA A 131 4.76 6.13 -0.51
C ALA A 131 4.11 6.95 -1.64
N PHE A 132 4.83 7.96 -2.17
CA PHE A 132 4.42 8.73 -3.34
C PHE A 132 4.37 7.85 -4.60
N MET A 133 5.40 7.03 -4.87
CA MET A 133 5.38 6.11 -6.02
C MET A 133 4.23 5.10 -5.93
N ALA A 134 3.93 4.60 -4.74
CA ALA A 134 2.78 3.72 -4.52
C ALA A 134 1.46 4.43 -4.84
N GLN A 135 1.31 5.70 -4.46
CA GLN A 135 0.13 6.48 -4.81
C GLN A 135 0.02 6.66 -6.33
N CYS A 136 1.13 6.98 -7.01
CA CYS A 136 1.16 7.09 -8.47
C CYS A 136 0.67 5.81 -9.16
N VAL A 137 1.06 4.63 -8.65
CA VAL A 137 0.55 3.35 -9.18
C VAL A 137 -0.95 3.22 -8.98
N VAL A 138 -1.48 3.54 -7.79
CA VAL A 138 -2.91 3.49 -7.49
C VAL A 138 -3.71 4.47 -8.37
N GLU A 139 -3.20 5.68 -8.59
CA GLU A 139 -3.81 6.69 -9.45
C GLU A 139 -3.82 6.27 -10.92
N LEU A 140 -2.73 5.66 -11.41
CA LEU A 140 -2.66 5.19 -12.79
C LEU A 140 -3.62 4.02 -13.03
N PHE A 141 -3.67 3.06 -12.12
CA PHE A 141 -4.56 1.90 -12.21
C PHE A 141 -6.04 2.29 -12.08
N GLY A 142 -6.33 3.48 -11.54
CA GLY A 142 -7.68 4.04 -11.51
C GLY A 142 -8.23 4.48 -12.86
N LEU A 143 -7.40 4.60 -13.91
CA LEU A 143 -7.85 5.03 -15.24
C LEU A 143 -8.78 4.01 -15.90
N ASP A 144 -8.42 2.73 -15.83
CA ASP A 144 -9.21 1.60 -16.33
C ASP A 144 -9.07 0.42 -15.36
N LYS A 145 -10.17 0.10 -14.67
CA LYS A 145 -10.24 -0.94 -13.64
C LYS A 145 -10.19 -2.36 -14.22
N ASN A 146 -10.61 -2.56 -15.48
CA ASN A 146 -10.59 -3.88 -16.11
C ASN A 146 -9.16 -4.30 -16.43
N ILE A 147 -8.40 -3.40 -17.06
CA ILE A 147 -6.97 -3.60 -17.32
C ILE A 147 -6.22 -3.69 -15.98
N ALA A 148 -6.58 -2.85 -15.00
CA ALA A 148 -5.97 -2.91 -13.68
C ALA A 148 -6.15 -4.29 -13.03
N TYR A 149 -7.33 -4.90 -13.16
CA TYR A 149 -7.60 -6.25 -12.66
C TYR A 149 -6.66 -7.29 -13.28
N GLU A 150 -6.50 -7.28 -14.61
CA GLU A 150 -5.63 -8.24 -15.31
C GLU A 150 -4.19 -8.19 -14.81
N HIS A 151 -3.61 -6.99 -14.70
CA HIS A 151 -2.25 -6.81 -14.17
C HIS A 151 -2.16 -7.19 -12.68
N SER A 152 -3.12 -6.72 -11.87
CA SER A 152 -3.15 -6.98 -10.42
C SER A 152 -3.26 -8.46 -10.12
N PHE A 153 -4.14 -9.17 -10.82
CA PHE A 153 -4.34 -10.61 -10.67
C PHE A 153 -3.03 -11.39 -10.90
N VAL A 154 -2.31 -11.08 -11.98
CA VAL A 154 -1.04 -11.74 -12.31
C VAL A 154 -0.02 -11.54 -11.18
N TYR A 155 0.14 -10.32 -10.66
CA TYR A 155 1.12 -10.03 -9.63
C TYR A 155 0.74 -10.58 -8.25
N ILE A 156 -0.53 -10.49 -7.86
CA ILE A 156 -1.03 -11.10 -6.62
C ILE A 156 -0.87 -12.63 -6.68
N ARG A 157 -1.19 -13.25 -7.83
CA ARG A 157 -0.95 -14.69 -8.05
C ARG A 157 0.54 -15.04 -7.94
N GLN A 158 1.44 -14.22 -8.48
CA GLN A 158 2.88 -14.44 -8.32
C GLN A 158 3.32 -14.41 -6.85
N MET A 159 2.77 -13.48 -6.05
CA MET A 159 3.03 -13.46 -4.60
C MET A 159 2.55 -14.74 -3.92
N ALA A 160 1.36 -15.23 -4.27
CA ALA A 160 0.85 -16.50 -3.74
C ALA A 160 1.77 -17.69 -4.09
N ILE A 161 2.29 -17.75 -5.32
CA ILE A 161 3.22 -18.81 -5.75
C ILE A 161 4.53 -18.74 -4.95
N GLN A 162 5.07 -17.54 -4.74
CA GLN A 162 6.28 -17.34 -3.93
C GLN A 162 6.06 -17.81 -2.48
N LEU A 163 4.91 -17.46 -1.89
CA LEU A 163 4.56 -17.90 -0.53
C LEU A 163 4.41 -19.42 -0.45
N ARG A 164 3.67 -20.02 -1.38
CA ARG A 164 3.50 -21.48 -1.45
C ARG A 164 4.85 -22.18 -1.56
N SER A 165 5.74 -21.70 -2.43
CA SER A 165 7.09 -22.25 -2.57
C SER A 165 7.90 -22.15 -1.27
N ALA A 166 7.78 -21.04 -0.53
CA ALA A 166 8.45 -20.86 0.75
C ALA A 166 7.92 -21.79 1.85
N ILE A 167 6.62 -22.14 1.79
CA ILE A 167 5.97 -23.09 2.70
C ILE A 167 6.36 -24.53 2.36
N THR A 168 6.23 -24.93 1.09
CA THR A 168 6.47 -26.33 0.66
C THR A 168 7.94 -26.70 0.67
N THR A 169 8.82 -25.75 0.34
CA THR A 169 10.27 -25.97 0.25
C THR A 169 10.95 -25.26 1.42
N SER A 170 10.62 -25.69 2.64
CA SER A 170 11.10 -25.10 3.90
C SER A 170 12.63 -25.03 4.04
N ALA A 171 13.37 -25.84 3.27
CA ALA A 171 14.82 -25.82 3.19
C ALA A 171 15.42 -24.70 2.29
N SER A 172 14.61 -24.06 1.43
CA SER A 172 15.10 -23.03 0.51
C SER A 172 15.27 -21.68 1.23
N LYS A 173 16.51 -21.40 1.66
CA LYS A 173 16.91 -20.09 2.21
C LYS A 173 16.54 -18.93 1.27
N ASN A 174 16.49 -19.16 -0.04
CA ASN A 174 16.14 -18.15 -1.03
C ASN A 174 14.65 -17.82 -1.03
N ALA A 175 13.77 -18.83 -0.94
CA ALA A 175 12.32 -18.61 -0.87
C ALA A 175 11.94 -17.82 0.40
N HIS A 176 12.52 -18.17 1.54
CA HIS A 176 12.32 -17.42 2.79
C HIS A 176 12.77 -15.96 2.70
N LYS A 177 13.91 -15.69 2.04
CA LYS A 177 14.41 -14.32 1.82
C LYS A 177 13.45 -13.47 0.99
N VAL A 178 12.76 -14.06 0.01
CA VAL A 178 11.78 -13.34 -0.81
C VAL A 178 10.60 -12.87 0.04
N ILE A 179 10.00 -13.76 0.83
CA ILE A 179 8.83 -13.43 1.67
C ILE A 179 9.18 -12.43 2.77
N SER A 180 10.40 -12.50 3.30
CA SER A 180 10.91 -11.56 4.31
C SER A 180 11.60 -10.32 3.73
N SER A 181 11.38 -9.99 2.45
CA SER A 181 11.97 -8.83 1.77
C SER A 181 11.07 -7.59 1.80
N TRP A 182 11.70 -6.42 1.69
CA TRP A 182 10.98 -5.16 1.49
C TRP A 182 10.12 -5.13 0.24
N GLN A 183 10.59 -5.76 -0.85
CA GLN A 183 9.85 -5.78 -2.12
C GLN A 183 8.53 -6.52 -1.96
N TYR A 184 8.54 -7.67 -1.29
CA TYR A 184 7.33 -8.45 -1.03
C TYR A 184 6.36 -7.67 -0.12
N LEU A 185 6.86 -7.10 0.98
CA LEU A 185 6.04 -6.33 1.92
C LEU A 185 5.46 -5.06 1.29
N ASN A 186 6.25 -4.29 0.54
CA ASN A 186 5.79 -3.08 -0.13
C ASN A 186 4.83 -3.39 -1.27
N SER A 187 5.00 -4.52 -1.97
CA SER A 187 3.99 -5.01 -2.93
C SER A 187 2.66 -5.32 -2.22
N LEU A 188 2.71 -5.99 -1.06
CA LEU A 188 1.51 -6.27 -0.27
C LEU A 188 0.82 -4.97 0.19
N LYS A 189 1.59 -3.98 0.66
CA LYS A 189 1.09 -2.65 1.03
C LYS A 189 0.44 -1.93 -0.15
N LEU A 190 1.07 -1.99 -1.33
CA LEU A 190 0.55 -1.38 -2.54
C LEU A 190 -0.80 -1.99 -2.93
N TRP A 191 -0.88 -3.33 -3.02
CA TRP A 191 -2.13 -4.00 -3.39
C TRP A 191 -3.22 -3.77 -2.34
N GLY A 192 -2.88 -3.80 -1.05
CA GLY A 192 -3.81 -3.44 0.01
C GLY A 192 -4.33 -2.01 -0.12
N ARG A 193 -3.45 -1.05 -0.44
CA ARG A 193 -3.85 0.34 -0.72
C ARG A 193 -4.74 0.44 -1.95
N MET A 194 -4.42 -0.25 -3.04
CA MET A 194 -5.19 -0.24 -4.29
C MET A 194 -6.61 -0.73 -4.05
N LEU A 195 -6.78 -1.90 -3.43
CA LEU A 195 -8.10 -2.45 -3.12
C LEU A 195 -8.88 -1.57 -2.12
N SER A 196 -8.18 -0.94 -1.18
CA SER A 196 -8.81 0.02 -0.25
C SER A 196 -9.21 1.35 -0.91
N SER A 197 -8.61 1.71 -2.05
CA SER A 197 -8.92 2.97 -2.75
C SER A 197 -10.07 2.81 -3.74
N TYR A 198 -10.29 1.58 -4.20
CA TYR A 198 -11.44 1.21 -5.03
C TYR A 198 -12.23 0.07 -4.36
N PRO A 199 -12.79 0.31 -3.16
CA PRO A 199 -13.58 -0.69 -2.45
C PRO A 199 -14.95 -0.81 -3.13
N GLY A 200 -15.15 -1.86 -3.91
CA GLY A 200 -16.42 -2.10 -4.57
C GLY A 200 -16.49 -3.51 -5.13
N LYS A 201 -17.71 -3.95 -5.45
CA LYS A 201 -17.96 -5.19 -6.22
C LYS A 201 -17.55 -5.07 -7.70
N ASP A 202 -17.00 -3.92 -8.09
CA ASP A 202 -16.36 -3.67 -9.38
C ASP A 202 -15.24 -4.70 -9.67
N ALA A 203 -14.62 -4.59 -10.84
CA ALA A 203 -13.58 -5.51 -11.34
C ALA A 203 -12.50 -5.91 -10.31
N LEU A 204 -12.12 -5.03 -9.36
CA LEU A 204 -11.06 -5.33 -8.37
C LEU A 204 -11.55 -6.06 -7.10
N GLY A 205 -12.84 -6.06 -6.80
CA GLY A 205 -13.40 -6.68 -5.60
C GLY A 205 -13.02 -8.16 -5.41
N PRO A 206 -13.05 -9.00 -6.46
CA PRO A 206 -12.63 -10.40 -6.38
C PRO A 206 -11.19 -10.63 -5.91
N LEU A 207 -10.31 -9.62 -5.97
CA LEU A 207 -8.92 -9.70 -5.53
C LEU A 207 -8.73 -9.54 -4.01
N VAL A 208 -9.77 -9.09 -3.29
CA VAL A 208 -9.71 -8.91 -1.82
C VAL A 208 -9.42 -10.23 -1.13
N TYR A 209 -10.19 -11.28 -1.43
CA TYR A 209 -10.02 -12.58 -0.79
C TYR A 209 -8.62 -13.19 -1.04
N PRO A 210 -8.12 -13.29 -2.29
CA PRO A 210 -6.75 -13.74 -2.56
C PRO A 210 -5.68 -12.96 -1.80
N LEU A 211 -5.77 -11.62 -1.76
CA LEU A 211 -4.80 -10.79 -1.05
C LEU A 211 -4.82 -11.06 0.46
N VAL A 212 -6.01 -11.17 1.05
CA VAL A 212 -6.18 -11.48 2.47
C VAL A 212 -5.59 -12.85 2.81
N GLN A 213 -5.86 -13.87 2.00
CA GLN A 213 -5.30 -15.21 2.19
C GLN A 213 -3.76 -15.22 2.13
N ILE A 214 -3.16 -14.50 1.18
CA ILE A 214 -1.70 -14.38 1.08
C ILE A 214 -1.13 -13.68 2.32
N ALA A 215 -1.73 -12.59 2.75
CA ALA A 215 -1.27 -11.83 3.91
C ALA A 215 -1.39 -12.64 5.22
N LEU A 216 -2.51 -13.33 5.44
CA LEU A 216 -2.69 -14.24 6.57
C LEU A 216 -1.67 -15.39 6.52
N GLY A 217 -1.43 -15.95 5.34
CA GLY A 217 -0.41 -16.98 5.13
C GLY A 217 1.02 -16.48 5.43
N VAL A 218 1.31 -15.20 5.19
CA VAL A 218 2.59 -14.59 5.59
C VAL A 218 2.68 -14.44 7.11
N LEU A 219 1.59 -14.06 7.78
CA LEU A 219 1.54 -13.95 9.24
C LEU A 219 1.78 -15.30 9.93
N THR A 220 1.20 -16.38 9.39
CA THR A 220 1.40 -17.74 9.91
C THR A 220 2.80 -18.27 9.61
N TYR A 221 3.31 -18.04 8.40
CA TYR A 221 4.64 -18.50 7.99
C TYR A 221 5.78 -17.78 8.74
N LEU A 222 5.69 -16.46 8.93
CA LEU A 222 6.71 -15.65 9.60
C LEU A 222 6.45 -15.48 11.11
N ASN A 223 6.03 -16.54 11.80
CA ASN A 223 5.61 -16.48 13.20
C ASN A 223 6.75 -16.20 14.22
N ALA A 224 8.03 -16.37 13.83
CA ALA A 224 9.17 -16.18 14.70
C ALA A 224 9.28 -14.74 15.27
N PRO A 225 9.73 -14.54 16.53
CA PRO A 225 9.78 -13.22 17.17
C PRO A 225 10.57 -12.16 16.38
N LYS A 226 11.63 -12.56 15.69
CA LYS A 226 12.45 -11.68 14.84
C LYS A 226 11.68 -10.97 13.72
N HIS A 227 10.51 -11.49 13.32
CA HIS A 227 9.68 -10.96 12.25
C HIS A 227 8.46 -10.18 12.74
N LEU A 228 8.36 -9.92 14.04
CA LEU A 228 7.27 -9.13 14.60
C LEU A 228 7.06 -7.79 13.88
N PRO A 229 8.10 -6.99 13.55
CA PRO A 229 7.87 -5.72 12.87
C PRO A 229 7.16 -5.89 11.52
N LEU A 230 7.60 -6.85 10.71
CA LEU A 230 6.95 -7.17 9.45
C LEU A 230 5.51 -7.64 9.68
N ARG A 231 5.27 -8.53 10.65
CA ARG A 231 3.91 -9.01 10.97
C ARG A 231 2.97 -7.86 11.33
N LEU A 232 3.40 -6.91 12.16
CA LEU A 232 2.57 -5.76 12.54
C LEU A 232 2.25 -4.87 11.33
N GLN A 233 3.22 -4.63 10.44
CA GLN A 233 2.97 -3.91 9.19
C GLN A 233 1.96 -4.64 8.29
N VAL A 234 2.03 -5.98 8.19
CA VAL A 234 1.04 -6.78 7.45
C VAL A 234 -0.34 -6.69 8.09
N CYS A 235 -0.43 -6.76 9.42
CA CYS A 235 -1.69 -6.53 10.13
C CYS A 235 -2.27 -5.14 9.82
N GLN A 236 -1.46 -4.08 9.80
CA GLN A 236 -1.91 -2.74 9.43
C GLN A 236 -2.44 -2.65 7.99
N VAL A 237 -1.83 -3.37 7.04
CA VAL A 237 -2.37 -3.50 5.67
C VAL A 237 -3.75 -4.14 5.70
N LEU A 238 -3.91 -5.23 6.45
CA LEU A 238 -5.19 -5.94 6.55
C LEU A 238 -6.26 -5.13 7.28
N VAL A 239 -5.92 -4.37 8.31
CA VAL A 239 -6.84 -3.43 8.97
C VAL A 239 -7.35 -2.38 7.98
N ARG A 240 -6.48 -1.86 7.11
CA ARG A 240 -6.89 -0.91 6.06
C ARG A 240 -7.88 -1.56 5.09
N VAL A 241 -7.57 -2.76 4.61
CA VAL A 241 -8.44 -3.51 3.69
C VAL A 241 -9.79 -3.79 4.33
N GLN A 242 -9.82 -4.31 5.56
CA GLN A 242 -11.04 -4.54 6.33
C GLN A 242 -11.91 -3.29 6.43
N ARG A 243 -11.31 -2.14 6.80
CA ARG A 243 -12.05 -0.88 6.96
C ARG A 243 -12.70 -0.38 5.68
N HIS A 244 -12.03 -0.52 4.53
CA HIS A 244 -12.52 0.07 3.29
C HIS A 244 -13.34 -0.91 2.47
N CYS A 245 -12.99 -2.21 2.47
CA CYS A 245 -13.68 -3.24 1.69
C CYS A 245 -14.85 -3.88 2.46
N GLU A 246 -15.12 -3.43 3.69
CA GLU A 246 -16.23 -3.91 4.53
C GLU A 246 -16.23 -5.44 4.75
N VAL A 247 -15.02 -6.02 4.85
CA VAL A 247 -14.83 -7.45 5.13
C VAL A 247 -14.25 -7.66 6.52
N TYR A 248 -14.76 -8.62 7.27
CA TYR A 248 -14.15 -9.00 8.54
C TYR A 248 -12.95 -9.94 8.32
N ILE A 249 -11.81 -9.58 8.89
CA ILE A 249 -10.57 -10.36 8.84
C ILE A 249 -10.16 -10.69 10.29
N PRO A 250 -10.02 -11.97 10.66
CA PRO A 250 -9.74 -12.36 12.04
C PRO A 250 -8.26 -12.12 12.42
N LEU A 251 -7.88 -10.85 12.66
CA LEU A 251 -6.50 -10.46 12.99
C LEU A 251 -6.16 -10.59 14.48
N SER A 252 -7.17 -10.64 15.35
CA SER A 252 -6.99 -10.65 16.81
C SER A 252 -5.98 -11.71 17.29
N PRO A 253 -6.06 -12.99 16.87
CA PRO A 253 -5.09 -14.00 17.30
C PRO A 253 -3.64 -13.69 16.88
N HIS A 254 -3.46 -13.13 15.68
CA HIS A 254 -2.13 -12.80 15.16
C HIS A 254 -1.48 -11.60 15.86
N ILE A 255 -2.28 -10.65 16.31
CA ILE A 255 -1.82 -9.47 17.06
C ILE A 255 -1.60 -9.86 18.53
N LEU A 256 -2.50 -10.66 19.11
CA LEU A 256 -2.44 -11.04 20.52
C LEU A 256 -1.33 -12.05 20.87
N ASP A 257 -0.82 -12.79 19.88
CA ASP A 257 0.29 -13.76 20.02
C ASP A 257 1.53 -13.18 20.73
N ILE A 258 1.76 -11.87 20.71
CA ILE A 258 2.89 -11.29 21.46
C ILE A 258 2.65 -11.23 22.96
N PHE A 259 1.40 -11.03 23.40
CA PHE A 259 1.05 -10.91 24.83
C PHE A 259 1.08 -12.25 25.55
N THR A 260 1.16 -13.37 24.82
CA THR A 260 1.36 -14.70 25.41
C THR A 260 2.86 -15.01 25.62
N LYS A 261 3.77 -14.21 25.05
CA LYS A 261 5.21 -14.46 25.11
C LYS A 261 5.80 -13.91 26.41
N ARG A 262 6.55 -14.77 27.09
CA ARG A 262 7.24 -14.48 28.37
C ARG A 262 8.11 -13.23 28.33
N ASP A 263 8.66 -12.90 27.16
CA ASP A 263 9.57 -11.76 26.98
C ASP A 263 8.94 -10.41 27.38
N LEU A 264 7.62 -10.24 27.26
CA LEU A 264 6.93 -8.99 27.66
C LEU A 264 6.44 -8.98 29.11
N HIS A 265 6.56 -10.10 29.82
CA HIS A 265 6.11 -10.20 31.21
C HIS A 265 7.16 -9.69 32.20
N ASN A 266 8.44 -9.72 31.84
CA ASN A 266 9.54 -9.32 32.71
C ASN A 266 10.29 -8.15 32.09
N THR A 267 10.67 -7.17 32.91
CA THR A 267 11.57 -6.09 32.48
C THR A 267 12.93 -6.67 32.14
N SER A 268 13.39 -6.51 30.90
CA SER A 268 14.76 -6.89 30.57
C SER A 268 15.78 -6.00 31.28
N VAL A 269 16.83 -6.63 31.81
CA VAL A 269 18.00 -5.95 32.41
C VAL A 269 18.91 -5.35 31.32
N LYS A 270 18.81 -5.84 30.07
CA LYS A 270 19.64 -5.35 28.97
C LYS A 270 19.10 -4.02 28.46
N ALA A 271 19.82 -2.94 28.77
CA ALA A 271 19.58 -1.65 28.17
C ALA A 271 19.79 -1.73 26.65
N GLY A 272 18.85 -1.16 25.89
CA GLY A 272 19.02 -0.94 24.45
C GLY A 272 19.67 0.41 24.22
N SER A 273 20.36 0.57 23.09
CA SER A 273 20.92 1.87 22.68
C SER A 273 19.81 2.80 22.17
N HIS A 274 18.92 2.30 21.31
CA HIS A 274 17.81 3.06 20.74
C HIS A 274 16.55 2.19 20.59
N PRO A 275 15.35 2.79 20.65
CA PRO A 275 14.10 2.12 20.30
C PRO A 275 14.13 1.63 18.85
N HIS A 276 13.48 0.49 18.57
CA HIS A 276 13.37 -0.01 17.20
C HIS A 276 12.26 0.72 16.46
N ASP A 277 12.57 1.21 15.26
CA ASP A 277 11.57 1.80 14.37
C ASP A 277 10.86 0.70 13.57
N PHE A 278 9.60 0.48 13.92
CA PHE A 278 8.71 -0.50 13.29
C PHE A 278 8.28 -0.11 11.88
N GLN A 279 8.52 1.10 11.38
CA GLN A 279 8.21 1.51 10.02
C GLN A 279 9.31 1.13 9.03
N VAL A 280 10.58 1.30 9.44
CA VAL A 280 11.77 1.06 8.60
C VAL A 280 12.57 -0.18 8.99
N GLY A 281 12.10 -0.95 9.98
CA GLY A 281 12.63 -2.25 10.36
C GLY A 281 11.64 -3.38 10.05
N ILE A 282 12.05 -4.40 9.30
CA ILE A 282 11.23 -5.61 9.03
C ILE A 282 11.73 -6.86 9.76
N LYS A 283 12.94 -6.80 10.31
CA LYS A 283 13.54 -7.91 11.06
C LYS A 283 14.46 -7.39 12.15
N VAL A 284 14.60 -8.18 13.21
CA VAL A 284 15.40 -7.83 14.40
C VAL A 284 16.36 -8.97 14.73
N SER A 285 17.56 -8.64 15.22
CA SER A 285 18.53 -9.63 15.68
C SER A 285 18.15 -10.19 17.06
N LYS A 286 18.65 -11.38 17.41
CA LYS A 286 18.40 -12.00 18.73
C LYS A 286 18.88 -11.11 19.89
N THR A 287 19.96 -10.35 19.69
CA THR A 287 20.49 -9.43 20.70
C THR A 287 19.50 -8.31 21.01
N VAL A 288 18.97 -7.66 19.96
CA VAL A 288 18.01 -6.55 20.09
C VAL A 288 16.67 -7.01 20.64
N LEU A 289 16.19 -8.20 20.28
CA LEU A 289 14.93 -8.77 20.81
C LEU A 289 14.91 -8.81 22.34
N SER A 290 16.06 -9.05 22.97
CA SER A 290 16.19 -9.13 24.43
C SER A 290 16.38 -7.77 25.12
N THR A 291 16.39 -6.65 24.40
CA THR A 291 16.60 -5.33 24.99
C THR A 291 15.31 -4.72 25.51
N ARG A 292 15.39 -3.97 26.61
CA ARG A 292 14.22 -3.30 27.21
C ARG A 292 13.54 -2.32 26.25
N LEU A 293 14.33 -1.48 25.56
CA LEU A 293 13.79 -0.49 24.62
C LEU A 293 13.05 -1.13 23.45
N TYR A 294 13.51 -2.31 22.98
CA TYR A 294 12.78 -3.06 21.96
C TYR A 294 11.46 -3.60 22.50
N GLN A 295 11.46 -4.22 23.69
CA GLN A 295 10.25 -4.76 24.31
C GLN A 295 9.18 -3.68 24.53
N GLU A 296 9.59 -2.49 24.98
CA GLU A 296 8.71 -1.33 25.13
C GLU A 296 8.11 -0.88 23.79
N ALA A 297 8.95 -0.68 22.76
CA ALA A 297 8.49 -0.28 21.43
C ALA A 297 7.58 -1.37 20.78
N ALA A 298 7.92 -2.64 20.96
CA ALA A 298 7.13 -3.77 20.48
C ALA A 298 5.76 -3.84 21.15
N PHE A 299 5.70 -3.62 22.46
CA PHE A 299 4.45 -3.56 23.21
C PHE A 299 3.57 -2.40 22.72
N GLU A 300 4.13 -1.19 22.61
CA GLU A 300 3.39 0.00 22.17
C GLU A 300 2.84 -0.15 20.74
N GLU A 301 3.65 -0.60 19.78
CA GLU A 301 3.21 -0.76 18.39
C GLU A 301 2.19 -1.90 18.24
N THR A 302 2.30 -2.96 19.04
CA THR A 302 1.29 -4.03 19.06
C THR A 302 -0.03 -3.52 19.62
N LEU A 303 0.01 -2.81 20.75
CA LEU A 303 -1.20 -2.27 21.39
C LEU A 303 -1.89 -1.28 20.45
N LYS A 304 -1.13 -0.41 19.78
CA LYS A 304 -1.63 0.50 18.74
C LYS A 304 -2.29 -0.25 17.59
N THR A 305 -1.66 -1.31 17.08
CA THR A 305 -2.21 -2.12 15.98
C THR A 305 -3.49 -2.84 16.41
N LEU A 306 -3.57 -3.33 17.65
CA LEU A 306 -4.76 -3.93 18.24
C LEU A 306 -5.93 -2.93 18.33
N VAL A 307 -5.65 -1.72 18.82
CA VAL A 307 -6.63 -0.63 18.90
C VAL A 307 -7.11 -0.21 17.52
N LEU A 308 -6.22 -0.12 16.52
CA LEU A 308 -6.60 0.17 15.13
C LEU A 308 -7.48 -0.92 14.54
N PHE A 309 -7.20 -2.20 14.83
CA PHE A 309 -8.01 -3.32 14.38
C PHE A 309 -9.43 -3.25 14.96
N TYR A 310 -9.58 -3.18 16.28
CA TYR A 310 -10.90 -3.08 16.91
C TYR A 310 -11.60 -1.75 16.60
N GLY A 311 -10.85 -0.68 16.38
CA GLY A 311 -11.39 0.60 15.90
C GLY A 311 -11.97 0.53 14.49
N SER A 312 -11.56 -0.43 13.66
CA SER A 312 -12.16 -0.62 12.32
C SER A 312 -13.54 -1.31 12.36
N CYS A 313 -13.86 -1.99 13.45
CA CYS A 313 -15.16 -2.66 13.65
C CYS A 313 -15.90 -2.15 14.90
N CYS A 314 -15.48 -1.02 15.48
CA CYS A 314 -16.03 -0.50 16.74
C CYS A 314 -17.53 -0.17 16.67
N TYR A 315 -18.03 0.01 15.46
CA TYR A 315 -19.41 0.34 15.17
C TYR A 315 -20.26 -0.84 14.71
N SER A 316 -19.67 -2.05 14.63
CA SER A 316 -20.42 -3.24 14.25
C SER A 316 -21.40 -3.63 15.37
N PRO A 317 -22.65 -4.02 15.05
CA PRO A 317 -23.59 -4.57 16.04
C PRO A 317 -23.07 -5.80 16.79
N SER A 318 -22.10 -6.52 16.20
CA SER A 318 -21.41 -7.68 16.79
C SER A 318 -20.18 -7.30 17.64
N PHE A 319 -19.83 -6.01 17.76
CA PHE A 319 -18.65 -5.58 18.52
C PHE A 319 -18.62 -6.08 19.97
N PRO A 320 -19.73 -6.05 20.74
CA PRO A 320 -19.73 -6.51 22.14
C PRO A 320 -19.24 -7.95 22.28
N GLU A 321 -19.60 -8.83 21.34
CA GLU A 321 -19.20 -10.22 21.31
C GLU A 321 -17.77 -10.39 20.73
N LEU A 322 -17.43 -9.64 19.68
CA LEU A 322 -16.12 -9.73 19.00
C LEU A 322 -14.94 -9.37 19.89
N VAL A 323 -15.12 -8.45 20.85
CA VAL A 323 -14.04 -7.93 21.69
C VAL A 323 -13.77 -8.78 22.94
N VAL A 324 -14.71 -9.65 23.34
CA VAL A 324 -14.61 -10.47 24.56
C VAL A 324 -13.31 -11.29 24.63
N PRO A 325 -12.92 -12.06 23.59
CA PRO A 325 -11.70 -12.87 23.68
C PRO A 325 -10.45 -12.02 23.86
N CYS A 326 -10.43 -10.82 23.27
CA CYS A 326 -9.33 -9.89 23.42
C CYS A 326 -9.26 -9.32 24.84
N ILE A 327 -10.39 -8.88 25.41
CA ILE A 327 -10.44 -8.39 26.80
C ILE A 327 -9.95 -9.47 27.77
N MET A 328 -10.37 -10.73 27.58
CA MET A 328 -9.92 -11.84 28.41
C MET A 328 -8.39 -12.03 28.35
N GLN A 329 -7.82 -12.06 27.14
CA GLN A 329 -6.37 -12.20 26.95
C GLN A 329 -5.59 -11.02 27.55
N LEU A 330 -6.08 -9.79 27.36
CA LEU A 330 -5.48 -8.59 27.93
C LEU A 330 -5.55 -8.59 29.46
N ARG A 331 -6.65 -9.07 30.06
CA ARG A 331 -6.78 -9.24 31.53
C ARG A 331 -5.77 -10.28 32.05
N LEU A 332 -5.58 -11.39 31.34
CA LEU A 332 -4.56 -12.39 31.69
C LEU A 332 -3.16 -11.79 31.63
N PHE A 333 -2.84 -11.06 30.56
CA PHE A 333 -1.55 -10.36 30.43
C PHE A 333 -1.33 -9.36 31.57
N ALA A 334 -2.32 -8.53 31.90
CA ALA A 334 -2.23 -7.54 32.96
C ALA A 334 -1.96 -8.15 34.35
N LYS A 335 -2.50 -9.35 34.62
CA LYS A 335 -2.21 -10.11 35.84
C LYS A 335 -0.80 -10.69 35.86
N ALA A 336 -0.32 -11.16 34.71
CA ALA A 336 0.96 -11.87 34.61
C ALA A 336 2.19 -10.96 34.43
N THR A 337 2.05 -9.80 33.78
CA THR A 337 3.18 -8.87 33.56
C THR A 337 3.66 -8.27 34.87
N GLN A 338 4.97 -8.13 35.05
CA GLN A 338 5.63 -7.44 36.17
C GLN A 338 5.85 -5.95 35.87
N VAL A 339 5.65 -5.52 34.61
CA VAL A 339 5.87 -4.14 34.18
C VAL A 339 4.63 -3.30 34.47
N SER A 340 4.69 -2.45 35.49
CA SER A 340 3.56 -1.62 35.94
C SER A 340 3.02 -0.69 34.85
N ARG A 341 3.90 -0.13 34.01
CA ARG A 341 3.53 0.73 32.87
C ARG A 341 2.70 -0.03 31.84
N PHE A 342 3.14 -1.22 31.41
CA PHE A 342 2.40 -2.06 30.46
C PHE A 342 1.03 -2.46 31.04
N ARG A 343 1.01 -2.84 32.33
CA ARG A 343 -0.24 -3.17 33.03
C ARG A 343 -1.24 -2.01 32.99
N ARG A 344 -0.78 -0.77 33.22
CA ARG A 344 -1.64 0.42 33.17
C ARG A 344 -2.19 0.66 31.77
N GLN A 345 -1.33 0.68 30.74
CA GLN A 345 -1.76 0.90 29.35
C GLN A 345 -2.74 -0.18 28.86
N VAL A 346 -2.53 -1.44 29.22
CA VAL A 346 -3.48 -2.52 28.89
C VAL A 346 -4.83 -2.31 29.59
N LYS A 347 -4.84 -1.94 30.88
CA LYS A 347 -6.08 -1.65 31.61
C LYS A 347 -6.86 -0.50 30.97
N ASP A 348 -6.17 0.56 30.54
CA ASP A 348 -6.80 1.70 29.85
C ASP A 348 -7.47 1.25 28.54
N VAL A 349 -6.83 0.34 27.78
CA VAL A 349 -7.41 -0.23 26.55
C VAL A 349 -8.60 -1.13 26.84
N ILE A 350 -8.52 -1.98 27.87
CA ILE A 350 -9.65 -2.82 28.31
C ILE A 350 -10.87 -1.95 28.63
N GLU A 351 -10.69 -0.91 29.43
CA GLU A 351 -11.78 -0.02 29.83
C GLU A 351 -12.43 0.67 28.61
N ARG A 352 -11.63 1.08 27.62
CA ARG A 352 -12.14 1.66 26.37
C ARG A 352 -12.95 0.66 25.55
N PHE A 353 -12.49 -0.59 25.47
CA PHE A 353 -13.22 -1.66 24.78
C PHE A 353 -14.53 -2.00 25.47
N GLU A 354 -14.53 -2.09 26.80
CA GLU A 354 -15.75 -2.34 27.61
C GLU A 354 -16.76 -1.20 27.51
N ARG A 355 -16.29 0.06 27.54
CA ARG A 355 -17.13 1.23 27.31
C ARG A 355 -17.78 1.19 25.93
N ASN A 356 -17.02 0.89 24.88
CA ASN A 356 -17.57 0.79 23.53
C ASN A 356 -18.54 -0.38 23.38
N ALA A 357 -18.21 -1.56 23.95
CA ALA A 357 -19.11 -2.71 23.96
C ALA A 357 -20.45 -2.38 24.64
N SER A 358 -20.41 -1.71 25.80
CA SER A 358 -21.61 -1.29 26.52
C SER A 358 -22.40 -0.22 25.78
N PHE A 359 -21.74 0.67 25.04
CA PHE A 359 -22.38 1.65 24.16
C PHE A 359 -23.14 0.97 23.02
N ILE A 360 -22.47 0.09 22.26
CA ILE A 360 -23.11 -0.64 21.15
C ILE A 360 -24.22 -1.57 21.64
N ALA A 361 -24.04 -2.26 22.76
CA ALA A 361 -25.08 -3.12 23.34
C ALA A 361 -26.35 -2.34 23.70
N ARG A 362 -26.22 -1.12 24.25
CA ARG A 362 -27.37 -0.25 24.53
C ARG A 362 -28.12 0.14 23.27
N LEU A 363 -27.40 0.57 22.22
CA LEU A 363 -28.00 0.93 20.93
C LEU A 363 -28.71 -0.27 20.28
N ARG A 364 -28.10 -1.47 20.34
CA ARG A 364 -28.71 -2.69 19.79
C ARG A 364 -29.99 -3.08 20.51
N ASN A 365 -30.01 -2.91 21.84
CA ASN A 365 -31.19 -3.23 22.65
C ASN A 365 -32.36 -2.26 22.39
N SER A 366 -32.09 -1.00 22.02
CA SER A 366 -33.15 -0.05 21.67
C SER A 366 -33.68 -0.22 20.24
N SER A 367 -32.86 -0.71 19.31
CA SER A 367 -33.20 -0.73 17.88
C SER A 367 -33.79 -2.05 17.36
N SER A 368 -33.94 -3.10 18.20
CA SER A 368 -34.37 -4.46 17.79
C SER A 368 -33.53 -5.09 16.65
N ILE A 369 -32.30 -4.61 16.44
CA ILE A 369 -31.41 -5.03 15.35
C ILE A 369 -30.69 -6.33 15.72
N SER A 370 -30.70 -7.31 14.80
CA SER A 370 -29.97 -8.57 14.98
C SER A 370 -28.45 -8.36 14.83
N PRO A 371 -27.59 -9.06 15.58
CA PRO A 371 -26.13 -8.97 15.44
C PRO A 371 -25.61 -9.29 14.02
N GLN A 372 -26.39 -10.02 13.22
CA GLN A 372 -26.06 -10.42 11.86
C GLN A 372 -26.38 -9.35 10.79
N GLU A 373 -27.15 -8.31 11.15
CA GLU A 373 -27.55 -7.28 10.20
C GLU A 373 -26.41 -6.29 9.96
N VAL A 374 -26.01 -6.16 8.70
CA VAL A 374 -25.02 -5.16 8.26
C VAL A 374 -25.77 -3.86 8.00
N LEU A 375 -26.03 -3.11 9.06
CA LEU A 375 -26.68 -1.81 8.98
C LEU A 375 -25.68 -0.68 9.23
N PRO A 376 -25.79 0.46 8.50
CA PRO A 376 -24.99 1.64 8.80
C PRO A 376 -25.33 2.16 10.19
N ILE A 377 -24.36 2.76 10.89
CA ILE A 377 -24.50 3.33 12.25
C ILE A 377 -25.71 4.26 12.37
N ASN A 378 -26.05 4.96 11.29
CA ASN A 378 -27.22 5.84 11.25
C ASN A 378 -28.52 5.08 11.54
N ALA A 379 -28.61 3.78 11.21
CA ALA A 379 -29.73 2.91 11.59
C ALA A 379 -29.76 2.57 13.09
N LEU A 380 -28.61 2.63 13.78
CA LEU A 380 -28.52 2.48 15.23
C LEU A 380 -28.82 3.80 15.97
N GLN A 381 -28.62 4.95 15.32
CA GLN A 381 -28.88 6.29 15.87
C GLN A 381 -30.26 6.87 15.51
N SER A 382 -30.95 6.33 14.50
CA SER A 382 -32.28 6.80 14.04
C SER A 382 -33.46 6.07 14.70
N ALA A 383 -33.21 5.32 15.79
CA ALA A 383 -34.24 4.67 16.58
C ALA A 383 -34.76 5.55 17.75
N ASP A 384 -34.77 6.88 17.54
CA ASP A 384 -35.47 7.87 18.38
C ASP A 384 -36.57 8.56 17.57
#